data_AF-A0AA88RFP9-F1
#
_entry.id   AF-A0AA88RFP9-F1
#
_cell.length_a   1.000
_cell.length_b   1.000
_cell.length_c   1.000
_cell.angle_alpha   90.00
_cell.angle_beta   90.00
_cell.angle_gamma   90.00
#
_symmetry.space_group_name_H-M   'P 1'
#
loop_
_entity.id
_entity.type
_entity.pdbx_description
1 polymer ?
#
loop_
_entity_poly.entity_id
_entity_poly.type
_entity_poly.pdbx_seq_one_letter_code
_entity_poly.pdbx_strand_id
1 'polypeptide(L)' 'MVNSPVEQSLLVTGFGYEHDDPWATNMDLFKDFTDISRGVRRLGAAAVDMCHVALGIVEAYWEYRLKPWDMAAGVL' A
#
# COMPACT_ATOMS: atom_id res chain seq x y z
N MET A 1 -2.71 -17.05 4.30
CA MET A 1 -2.65 -15.63 4.70
C MET A 1 -2.44 -15.61 6.21
N VAL A 2 -1.25 -15.28 6.68
CA VAL A 2 -0.96 -15.21 8.12
C VAL A 2 -1.52 -13.89 8.62
N ASN A 3 -2.42 -13.94 9.60
CA ASN A 3 -3.06 -12.75 10.17
C ASN A 3 -2.11 -12.13 11.21
N SER A 4 -1.02 -11.52 10.73
CA SER A 4 0.00 -10.89 11.57
C SER A 4 -0.51 -9.57 12.14
N PRO A 5 -0.21 -9.24 13.41
CA PRO A 5 -0.45 -7.89 13.95
C PRO A 5 0.28 -6.83 13.12
N VAL A 6 -0.29 -5.63 13.00
CA VAL A 6 0.26 -4.53 12.18
C VAL A 6 1.70 -4.18 12.58
N GLU A 7 2.02 -4.30 13.86
CA GLU A 7 3.35 -4.06 14.44
C GLU A 7 4.42 -5.01 13.88
N GLN A 8 4.00 -6.12 13.26
CA GLN A 8 4.87 -7.11 12.63
C GLN A 8 4.79 -7.10 11.11
N SER A 9 3.94 -6.25 10.54
CA SER A 9 3.70 -6.17 9.10
C SER A 9 4.66 -5.19 8.41
N LEU A 10 5.11 -5.56 7.21
CA LEU A 10 5.70 -4.67 6.22
C LEU A 10 4.60 -4.25 5.25
N LEU A 11 4.38 -2.95 5.11
CA LEU A 11 3.29 -2.41 4.31
C LEU A 11 3.82 -1.73 3.03
N VAL A 12 2.97 -1.60 2.03
CA VAL A 12 3.31 -0.90 0.77
C VAL A 12 2.24 0.12 0.42
N THR A 13 2.65 1.26 -0.16
CA THR A 13 1.72 2.27 -0.66
C THR A 13 2.22 2.95 -1.93
N GLY A 14 1.30 3.66 -2.60
CA GLY A 14 1.55 4.54 -3.73
C GLY A 14 1.06 5.97 -3.44
N PHE A 15 1.69 6.95 -4.11
CA PHE A 15 1.35 8.37 -3.97
C PHE A 15 0.95 8.92 -5.32
N GLY A 16 -0.27 9.45 -5.40
CA GLY A 16 -0.79 10.14 -6.57
C GLY A 16 -0.04 11.42 -6.89
N TYR A 17 -0.17 11.89 -8.13
CA TYR A 17 0.49 13.10 -8.62
C TYR A 17 -0.22 14.38 -8.20
N GLU A 18 -1.53 14.32 -7.98
CA GLU A 18 -2.28 15.47 -7.48
C GLU A 18 -2.14 15.57 -5.95
N HIS A 19 -1.79 16.75 -5.44
CA HIS A 19 -1.63 17.02 -4.01
C HIS A 19 -2.86 17.71 -3.42
N ASP A 20 -4.00 17.03 -3.49
CA ASP A 20 -5.29 17.47 -2.94
C ASP A 20 -5.69 16.64 -1.71
N ASP A 21 -6.93 16.74 -1.24
CA ASP A 21 -7.36 16.16 0.04
C ASP A 21 -7.10 14.64 0.18
N PRO A 22 -7.33 13.79 -0.86
CA PRO A 22 -6.95 12.38 -0.82
C PRO A 22 -5.44 12.17 -0.66
N TRP A 23 -4.61 13.02 -1.27
CA TRP A 23 -3.17 12.94 -1.10
C TRP A 23 -2.75 13.29 0.33
N ALA A 24 -3.33 14.35 0.90
CA ALA A 24 -3.06 14.74 2.29
C ALA A 24 -3.46 13.60 3.25
N THR A 25 -4.64 13.03 3.06
CA THR A 25 -5.11 11.86 3.82
C THR A 25 -4.15 10.68 3.68
N ASN A 26 -3.63 10.44 2.47
CA ASN A 26 -2.67 9.38 2.21
C ASN A 26 -1.32 9.61 2.93
N MET A 27 -0.87 10.87 3.03
CA MET A 27 0.32 11.22 3.80
C MET A 27 0.14 10.99 5.31
N ASP A 28 -1.04 11.33 5.84
CA ASP A 28 -1.35 11.07 7.25
C ASP A 28 -1.34 9.57 7.54
N LEU A 29 -1.97 8.76 6.68
CA LEU A 29 -1.91 7.30 6.78
C LEU A 29 -0.49 6.76 6.66
N PHE A 30 0.29 7.27 5.70
CA PHE A 30 1.69 6.86 5.53
C PHE A 30 2.52 7.12 6.80
N LYS A 31 2.34 8.29 7.42
CA LYS A 31 2.99 8.62 8.69
C LYS A 31 2.56 7.65 9.78
N ASP A 32 1.25 7.53 10.01
CA ASP A 32 0.70 6.72 11.10
C ASP A 32 1.09 5.24 10.96
N PHE A 33 1.06 4.68 9.75
CA PHE A 33 1.49 3.31 9.51
C PHE A 33 2.99 3.11 9.63
N THR A 34 3.81 4.11 9.32
CA THR A 34 5.25 4.04 9.55
C THR A 34 5.57 4.04 11.06
N ASP A 35 4.77 4.74 11.86
CA ASP A 35 4.94 4.80 13.32
C ASP A 35 4.60 3.46 14.02
N ILE A 36 3.66 2.67 13.48
CA ILE A 36 3.13 1.48 14.16
C ILE A 36 3.52 0.13 13.54
N SER A 37 4.09 0.09 12.34
CA SER A 37 4.43 -1.16 11.63
C SER A 37 5.94 -1.42 11.56
N ARG A 38 6.40 -2.48 10.88
CA ARG A 38 7.82 -2.66 10.55
C ARG A 38 8.33 -1.68 9.48
N GLY A 39 7.45 -0.80 9.02
CA GLY A 39 7.72 0.25 8.07
C GLY A 39 6.88 0.10 6.80
N VAL A 40 6.91 1.16 6.01
CA VAL A 40 6.19 1.24 4.74
C VAL A 40 7.21 1.29 3.58
N ARG A 41 6.89 0.68 2.45
CA ARG A 41 7.63 0.81 1.18
C ARG A 41 6.78 1.51 0.13
N ARG A 42 7.45 2.12 -0.83
CA ARG A 42 6.84 2.72 -2.03
C ARG A 42 7.62 2.23 -3.25
N LEU A 43 7.09 1.22 -3.93
CA LEU A 43 7.79 0.54 -5.03
C LEU A 43 7.41 1.11 -6.41
N GLY A 44 6.28 1.83 -6.50
CA GLY A 44 5.92 2.65 -7.65
C GLY A 44 5.13 1.93 -8.75
N ALA A 45 4.64 0.71 -8.50
CA ALA A 45 3.80 -0.02 -9.44
C ALA A 45 2.74 -0.83 -8.69
N ALA A 46 1.51 -0.31 -8.63
CA ALA A 46 0.40 -0.90 -7.87
C ALA A 46 0.13 -2.38 -8.18
N ALA A 47 0.16 -2.76 -9.46
CA ALA A 47 -0.04 -4.15 -9.86
C ALA A 47 1.05 -5.09 -9.28
N VAL A 48 2.30 -4.63 -9.25
CA VAL A 48 3.42 -5.40 -8.67
C VAL A 48 3.28 -5.46 -7.15
N ASP A 49 2.85 -4.37 -6.51
CA ASP A 49 2.64 -4.30 -5.08
C ASP A 49 1.54 -5.27 -4.61
N MET A 50 0.45 -5.39 -5.37
CA MET A 50 -0.58 -6.39 -5.12
C MET A 50 -0.07 -7.82 -5.30
N CYS A 51 0.77 -8.08 -6.31
CA CYS A 51 1.43 -9.38 -6.46
C CYS A 51 2.33 -9.70 -5.25
N HIS A 52 3.04 -8.71 -4.69
CA HIS A 52 3.84 -8.92 -3.48
C HIS A 52 2.95 -9.27 -2.26
N VAL A 53 1.76 -8.66 -2.14
CA VAL A 53 0.76 -9.05 -1.13
C VAL A 53 0.31 -10.50 -1.35
N ALA A 54 -0.05 -10.88 -2.58
CA ALA A 54 -0.50 -12.23 -2.92
C ALA A 54 0.58 -13.30 -2.64
N LEU A 55 1.85 -12.97 -2.90
CA LEU A 55 3.01 -13.83 -2.61
C LEU A 55 3.41 -13.84 -1.12
N GLY A 56 2.81 -12.98 -0.28
CA GLY A 56 3.15 -12.87 1.15
C GLY A 56 4.52 -12.23 1.40
N ILE A 57 5.05 -11.45 0.44
CA ILE A 57 6.29 -10.69 0.58
C ILE A 57 6.05 -9.45 1.47
N VAL A 58 4.85 -8.89 1.40
CA VAL A 58 4.34 -7.79 2.24
C VAL A 58 2.93 -8.15 2.70
N GLU A 59 2.50 -7.60 3.83
CA GLU A 59 1.22 -7.97 4.43
C GLU A 59 0.03 -7.19 3.87
N ALA A 60 0.22 -5.94 3.45
CA ALA A 60 -0.86 -5.14 2.89
C ALA A 60 -0.38 -4.02 1.96
N TYR A 61 -1.31 -3.58 1.11
CA TYR A 61 -1.14 -2.49 0.17
C TYR A 61 -2.32 -1.51 0.25
N TRP A 62 -2.05 -0.20 0.15
CA TRP A 62 -3.08 0.82 -0.03
C TRP A 62 -2.62 1.95 -0.95
N GLU A 63 -3.53 2.51 -1.74
CA GLU A 63 -3.29 3.73 -2.52
C GLU A 63 -4.64 4.36 -2.91
N TYR A 64 -4.67 5.69 -3.06
CA TYR A 64 -5.84 6.42 -3.54
C TYR A 64 -5.80 6.63 -5.06
N ARG A 65 -6.98 6.71 -5.69
CA ARG A 65 -7.17 7.03 -7.11
C ARG A 65 -6.59 6.00 -8.10
N LEU A 66 -6.42 4.76 -7.66
CA LEU A 66 -6.10 3.66 -8.55
C LEU A 66 -7.11 3.56 -9.69
N LYS A 67 -6.60 3.48 -10.91
CA LYS A 67 -7.45 3.26 -12.06
C LYS A 67 -7.80 1.77 -12.15
N PRO A 68 -8.97 1.43 -12.72
CA PRO A 68 -9.40 0.02 -12.80
C PRO A 68 -8.37 -0.90 -13.48
N TRP A 69 -7.61 -0.39 -14.44
CA TRP A 69 -6.56 -1.15 -15.14
C TRP A 69 -5.33 -1.44 -14.28
N ASP A 70 -5.05 -0.63 -13.26
CA ASP A 70 -3.94 -0.85 -12.32
C ASP A 70 -4.29 -1.93 -11.28
N MET A 71 -5.59 -2.15 -11.02
CA MET A 71 -6.12 -3.20 -10.14
C MET A 71 -6.30 -4.54 -10.85
N ALA A 72 -6.56 -4.52 -12.17
CA ALA A 72 -7.02 -5.69 -12.92
C ALA A 72 -6.04 -6.87 -12.90
N ALA A 73 -4.73 -6.62 -12.86
CA ALA A 73 -3.72 -7.67 -12.80
C ALA A 73 -3.43 -8.16 -11.37
N GLY A 74 -3.70 -7.34 -10.35
CA GLY A 74 -3.31 -7.62 -8.96
C GLY A 74 -4.40 -8.27 -8.09
N VAL A 75 -5.66 -8.20 -8.51
CA VAL A 75 -6.82 -8.73 -7.74
C VAL A 75 -7.21 -10.16 -8.19
N LEU A 76 -6.74 -10.63 -9.34
CA LEU A 76 -7.10 -11.92 -9.94
C LEU A 76 -6.43 -13.13 -9.26
#